data_AF-A0A2V9WVD9-F1
#
_entry.id   AF-A0A2V9WVD9-F1
#
_cell.length_a   1.000
_cell.length_b   1.000
_cell.length_c   1.000
_cell.angle_alpha   90.00
_cell.angle_beta   90.00
_cell.angle_gamma   90.00
#
_symmetry.space_group_name_H-M   'P 1'
#
loop_
_entity.id
_entity.type
_entity.pdbx_description
1 polymer ?
#
loop_
_entity_poly.entity_id
_entity_poly.type
_entity_poly.pdbx_seq_one_letter_code
_entity_poly.pdbx_strand_id
1 'polypeptide(L)'
;MSMRYFLLITCAFNLFSGTGYFFFSGVTNFGDWAAVISGLHPHWLWRMLLVVGGATAYYAAVRVVGIGLVRYVGVPRDQQRRMRKLTILPYFSAIGLLSLAGLLNPLGIQLLWQSALPATAGGQSGLLWLQYYIPRGTVPNRKSENLARSYIWIVIAAILTSVYVVVLGRGITLHR
;
A
#
# COMPACT_ATOMS: atom_id res chain seq x y z
N MET A 1 -8.09 2.60 -20.04
CA MET A 1 -7.08 2.93 -19.01
C MET A 1 -7.59 2.71 -17.59
N SER A 2 -8.87 2.96 -17.28
CA SER A 2 -9.43 2.86 -15.92
C SER A 2 -9.26 1.48 -15.26
N MET A 3 -9.63 0.38 -15.93
CA MET A 3 -9.49 -0.98 -15.36
C MET A 3 -8.03 -1.38 -15.11
N ARG A 4 -7.13 -1.06 -16.06
CA ARG A 4 -5.70 -1.38 -15.94
C ARG A 4 -5.04 -0.63 -14.80
N TYR A 5 -5.37 0.66 -14.68
CA TYR A 5 -4.91 1.47 -13.56
C TYR A 5 -5.49 0.98 -12.24
N PHE A 6 -6.78 0.65 -12.19
CA PHE A 6 -7.43 0.07 -11.01
C PHE A 6 -6.76 -1.24 -10.58
N LEU A 7 -6.56 -2.19 -11.50
CA LEU A 7 -5.88 -3.46 -11.20
C LEU A 7 -4.45 -3.25 -10.74
N LEU A 8 -3.72 -2.31 -11.37
CA LEU A 8 -2.34 -2.02 -10.98
C LEU A 8 -2.27 -1.38 -9.59
N ILE A 9 -3.16 -0.42 -9.27
CA ILE A 9 -3.12 0.24 -7.96
C ILE A 9 -3.58 -0.73 -6.86
N THR A 10 -4.57 -1.57 -7.13
CA THR A 10 -4.97 -2.66 -6.21
C THR A 10 -3.81 -3.63 -5.98
N CYS A 11 -3.11 -4.03 -7.05
CA CYS A 11 -1.92 -4.86 -6.96
C CYS A 11 -0.82 -4.18 -6.13
N ALA A 12 -0.58 -2.88 -6.34
CA ALA A 12 0.40 -2.11 -5.61
C ALA A 12 0.10 -2.09 -4.10
N PHE A 13 -1.14 -1.79 -3.71
CA PHE A 13 -1.53 -1.79 -2.30
C PHE A 13 -1.36 -3.18 -1.65
N ASN A 14 -1.73 -4.26 -2.34
CA ASN A 14 -1.58 -5.61 -1.81
C ASN A 14 -0.10 -6.02 -1.68
N LEU A 15 0.71 -5.74 -2.71
CA LEU A 15 2.13 -6.06 -2.67
C LEU A 15 2.85 -5.27 -1.57
N PHE A 16 2.58 -3.96 -1.47
CA PHE A 16 3.21 -3.10 -0.47
C PHE A 16 2.79 -3.46 0.95
N SER A 17 1.51 -3.70 1.19
CA SER A 17 1.04 -4.17 2.50
C SER A 17 1.65 -5.51 2.86
N GLY A 18 1.61 -6.51 1.96
CA GLY A 18 2.15 -7.84 2.26
C GLY A 18 3.66 -7.85 2.51
N THR A 19 4.42 -7.27 1.59
CA THR A 19 5.90 -7.28 1.67
C THR A 19 6.42 -6.35 2.76
N GLY A 20 5.80 -5.17 2.93
CA GLY A 20 6.15 -4.23 3.98
C GLY A 20 5.83 -4.77 5.38
N TYR A 21 4.81 -5.62 5.51
CA TYR A 21 4.44 -6.23 6.78
C TYR A 21 5.51 -7.22 7.29
N PHE A 22 6.14 -8.01 6.42
CA PHE A 22 7.27 -8.86 6.84
C PHE A 22 8.42 -8.03 7.43
N PHE A 23 8.79 -6.96 6.73
CA PHE A 23 9.84 -6.05 7.19
C PHE A 23 9.47 -5.41 8.53
N PHE A 24 8.27 -4.84 8.61
CA PHE A 24 7.77 -4.19 9.82
C PHE A 24 7.74 -5.17 11.01
N SER A 25 7.21 -6.37 10.81
CA SER A 25 7.12 -7.39 11.86
C SER A 25 8.51 -7.88 12.31
N GLY A 26 9.44 -8.09 11.38
CA GLY A 26 10.82 -8.46 11.71
C GLY A 26 11.56 -7.40 12.52
N VAL A 27 11.40 -6.12 12.17
CA VAL A 27 12.03 -4.99 12.88
C VAL A 27 11.40 -4.77 14.25
N THR A 28 10.08 -4.71 14.34
CA THR A 28 9.36 -4.32 15.57
C THR A 28 9.09 -5.48 16.53
N ASN A 29 9.22 -6.71 16.07
CA ASN A 29 8.74 -7.91 16.78
C ASN A 29 7.24 -7.86 17.09
N PHE A 30 6.46 -7.21 16.23
CA PHE A 30 5.02 -7.03 16.42
C PHE A 30 4.23 -7.62 15.24
N GLY A 31 3.00 -8.05 15.52
CA GLY A 31 2.09 -8.62 14.53
C GLY A 31 2.21 -10.13 14.32
N ASP A 32 1.48 -10.63 13.35
CA ASP A 32 1.24 -12.07 13.13
C ASP A 32 2.54 -12.82 12.83
N TRP A 33 3.45 -12.22 12.05
CA TRP A 33 4.73 -12.86 11.74
C TRP A 33 5.66 -12.96 12.93
N ALA A 34 5.60 -12.01 13.87
CA ALA A 34 6.33 -12.10 15.13
C ALA A 34 5.81 -13.28 15.97
N ALA A 35 4.49 -13.52 15.97
CA ALA A 35 3.89 -14.68 16.61
C ALA A 35 4.33 -16.00 15.93
N VAL A 36 4.36 -16.06 14.59
CA VAL A 36 4.83 -17.22 13.83
C VAL A 36 6.27 -17.60 14.20
N ILE A 37 7.16 -16.63 14.39
CA ILE A 37 8.58 -16.90 14.68
C ILE A 37 8.91 -16.96 16.18
N SER A 38 7.92 -16.80 17.06
CA SER A 38 8.13 -16.67 18.51
C SER A 38 8.75 -17.92 19.16
N GLY A 39 8.38 -19.11 18.68
CA GLY A 39 8.91 -20.40 19.16
C GLY A 39 10.10 -20.93 18.36
N LEU A 40 10.57 -20.20 17.33
CA LEU A 40 11.63 -20.68 16.45
C LEU A 40 13.01 -20.21 16.95
N HIS A 41 13.94 -21.16 17.10
CA HIS A 41 15.32 -20.89 17.50
C HIS A 41 16.30 -21.06 16.33
N PRO A 42 17.35 -20.21 16.22
CA PRO A 42 17.58 -19.00 16.99
C PRO A 42 16.69 -17.84 16.50
N HIS A 43 15.99 -17.18 17.41
CA HIS A 43 14.96 -16.19 17.08
C HIS A 43 15.49 -14.99 16.25
N TRP A 44 16.73 -14.55 16.52
CA TRP A 44 17.36 -13.45 15.78
C TRP A 44 17.53 -13.75 14.28
N LEU A 45 17.76 -15.01 13.91
CA LEU A 45 17.93 -15.41 12.51
C LEU A 45 16.62 -15.26 11.74
N TRP A 46 15.52 -15.72 12.32
CA TRP A 46 14.18 -15.59 11.72
C TRP A 46 13.77 -14.14 11.56
N ARG A 47 14.12 -13.29 12.54
CA ARG A 47 13.91 -11.84 12.41
C ARG A 47 14.73 -11.25 11.27
N MET A 48 16.01 -11.59 11.16
CA MET A 48 16.86 -11.14 10.06
C MET A 48 16.31 -11.59 8.71
N LEU A 49 15.82 -12.83 8.60
CA LEU A 49 15.18 -13.33 7.38
C LEU A 49 13.90 -12.56 7.03
N LEU A 50 13.05 -12.24 8.00
CA LEU A 50 11.86 -11.40 7.78
C LEU A 50 12.24 -9.99 7.31
N VAL A 51 13.26 -9.38 7.91
CA VAL A 51 13.73 -8.04 7.54
C VAL A 51 14.32 -8.04 6.13
N VAL A 52 15.27 -8.94 5.83
CA VAL A 52 15.94 -8.99 4.53
C VAL A 52 14.98 -9.44 3.43
N GLY A 53 14.17 -10.47 3.70
CA GLY A 53 13.15 -10.97 2.78
C GLY A 53 12.07 -9.93 2.51
N GLY A 54 11.56 -9.28 3.55
CA GLY A 54 10.59 -8.18 3.44
C GLY A 54 11.14 -7.00 2.65
N ALA A 55 12.34 -6.52 2.97
CA ALA A 55 12.98 -5.41 2.24
C ALA A 55 13.22 -5.74 0.76
N THR A 56 13.71 -6.95 0.47
CA THR A 56 13.97 -7.40 -0.90
C THR A 56 12.66 -7.54 -1.69
N ALA A 57 11.64 -8.16 -1.09
CA ALA A 57 10.33 -8.31 -1.71
C ALA A 57 9.64 -6.95 -1.91
N TYR A 58 9.80 -6.02 -0.97
CA TYR A 58 9.27 -4.67 -1.08
C TYR A 58 9.94 -3.89 -2.21
N TYR A 59 11.26 -3.97 -2.31
CA TYR A 59 12.00 -3.39 -3.43
C TYR A 59 11.54 -3.97 -4.78
N ALA A 60 11.39 -5.30 -4.86
CA ALA A 60 10.86 -5.96 -6.04
C ALA A 60 9.44 -5.50 -6.37
N ALA A 61 8.57 -5.34 -5.37
CA ALA A 61 7.22 -4.81 -5.54
C ALA A 61 7.24 -3.39 -6.11
N VAL A 62 8.08 -2.50 -5.57
CA VAL A 62 8.23 -1.12 -6.08
C VAL A 62 8.64 -1.12 -7.55
N ARG A 63 9.56 -2.02 -7.93
CA ARG A 63 10.01 -2.21 -9.32
C ARG A 63 8.88 -2.71 -10.21
N VAL A 64 8.17 -3.76 -9.79
CA VAL A 64 7.06 -4.36 -10.54
C VAL A 64 5.95 -3.34 -10.77
N VAL A 65 5.54 -2.60 -9.74
CA VAL A 65 4.50 -1.57 -9.84
C VAL A 65 4.96 -0.41 -10.75
N GLY A 66 6.19 0.05 -10.60
CA GLY A 66 6.75 1.12 -11.45
C GLY A 66 6.85 0.72 -12.93
N ILE A 67 7.30 -0.50 -13.22
CA ILE A 67 7.30 -1.06 -14.58
C ILE A 67 5.86 -1.22 -15.09
N GLY A 68 4.94 -1.65 -14.23
CA GLY A 68 3.52 -1.75 -14.54
C GLY A 68 2.92 -0.40 -14.93
N LEU A 69 3.27 0.69 -14.25
CA LEU A 69 2.78 2.03 -14.63
C LEU A 69 3.21 2.40 -16.06
N VAL A 70 4.44 2.06 -16.44
CA VAL A 70 4.96 2.35 -17.78
C VAL A 70 4.40 1.39 -18.82
N ARG A 71 4.62 0.09 -18.66
CA ARG A 71 4.28 -0.94 -19.67
C ARG A 71 2.80 -1.26 -19.70
N TYR A 72 2.20 -1.41 -18.51
CA TYR A 72 0.79 -1.78 -18.38
C TYR A 72 -0.11 -0.54 -18.40
N VAL A 73 0.09 0.51 -17.63
CA VAL A 73 -0.82 1.68 -17.74
C VAL A 73 -0.49 2.53 -18.98
N GLY A 74 0.72 2.45 -19.50
CA GLY A 74 1.15 3.19 -20.67
C GLY A 74 1.66 4.59 -20.36
N VAL A 75 1.96 4.89 -19.09
CA VAL A 75 2.43 6.23 -18.67
C VAL A 75 3.93 6.35 -19.00
N PRO A 76 4.32 7.23 -19.93
CA PRO A 76 5.72 7.40 -20.29
C PRO A 76 6.55 7.91 -19.10
N ARG A 77 7.81 7.51 -19.04
CA ARG A 77 8.73 7.90 -17.94
C ARG A 77 9.04 9.39 -17.91
N ASP A 78 9.04 10.05 -19.06
CA ASP A 78 9.19 11.50 -19.21
C ASP A 78 8.00 12.26 -18.62
N GLN A 79 6.83 11.64 -18.49
CA GLN A 79 5.63 12.24 -17.91
C GLN A 79 5.58 12.10 -16.37
N GLN A 80 6.63 12.55 -15.69
CA GLN A 80 6.78 12.49 -14.22
C GLN A 80 5.57 13.11 -13.48
N ARG A 81 5.06 14.26 -13.95
CA ARG A 81 3.89 14.92 -13.34
C ARG A 81 2.64 14.04 -13.35
N ARG A 82 2.42 13.31 -14.45
CA ARG A 82 1.29 12.39 -14.60
C ARG A 82 1.46 11.16 -13.73
N MET A 83 2.66 10.58 -13.68
CA MET A 83 2.98 9.48 -12.77
C MET A 83 2.70 9.85 -11.32
N ARG A 84 3.26 10.99 -10.86
CA ARG A 84 3.03 11.49 -9.50
C ARG A 84 1.55 11.69 -9.21
N LYS A 85 0.77 12.26 -10.12
CA LYS A 85 -0.68 12.43 -9.91
C LYS A 85 -1.39 11.08 -9.73
N LEU A 86 -0.98 10.06 -10.49
CA LEU A 86 -1.54 8.71 -10.43
C LEU A 86 -1.06 7.88 -9.22
N THR A 87 -0.05 8.33 -8.47
CA THR A 87 0.43 7.60 -7.28
C THR A 87 0.18 8.34 -5.99
N ILE A 88 0.33 9.67 -5.98
CA ILE A 88 0.12 10.53 -4.81
C ILE A 88 -1.35 10.55 -4.40
N LEU A 89 -2.26 10.65 -5.36
CA LEU A 89 -3.70 10.69 -5.07
C LEU A 89 -4.16 9.43 -4.33
N PRO A 90 -3.95 8.19 -4.84
CA PRO A 90 -4.35 7.00 -4.10
C PRO A 90 -3.59 6.84 -2.77
N TYR A 91 -2.31 7.24 -2.70
CA TYR A 91 -1.52 7.19 -1.46
C TYR A 91 -2.14 8.03 -0.33
N PHE A 92 -2.42 9.31 -0.58
CA PHE A 92 -3.03 10.17 0.46
C PHE A 92 -4.49 9.81 0.73
N SER A 93 -5.24 9.35 -0.28
CA SER A 93 -6.59 8.83 -0.05
C SER A 93 -6.59 7.63 0.90
N ALA A 94 -5.65 6.69 0.74
CA ALA A 94 -5.54 5.54 1.63
C ALA A 94 -5.15 5.93 3.05
N ILE A 95 -4.19 6.85 3.23
CA ILE A 95 -3.81 7.38 4.54
C ILE A 95 -5.00 8.05 5.22
N GLY A 96 -5.70 8.97 4.54
CA GLY A 96 -6.83 9.69 5.12
C GLY A 96 -7.96 8.74 5.53
N LEU A 97 -8.32 7.81 4.65
CA LEU A 97 -9.36 6.82 4.87
C LEU A 97 -9.06 5.92 6.07
N LEU A 98 -7.86 5.34 6.12
CA LEU A 98 -7.47 4.41 7.17
C LEU A 98 -7.17 5.13 8.49
N SER A 99 -6.74 6.40 8.43
CA SER A 99 -6.61 7.22 9.64
C SER A 99 -7.98 7.54 10.24
N LEU A 100 -8.95 7.94 9.41
CA LEU A 100 -10.33 8.17 9.85
C LEU A 100 -10.96 6.89 10.43
N ALA A 101 -10.75 5.75 9.78
CA ALA A 101 -11.21 4.47 10.29
C ALA A 101 -10.52 4.12 11.63
N GLY A 102 -9.21 4.32 11.75
CA GLY A 102 -8.45 4.06 12.97
C GLY A 102 -8.86 4.96 14.15
N LEU A 103 -9.25 6.21 13.90
CA LEU A 103 -9.76 7.12 14.93
C LEU A 103 -11.11 6.66 15.53
N LEU A 104 -11.92 5.93 14.76
CA LEU A 104 -13.20 5.39 15.25
C LEU A 104 -13.04 4.07 16.03
N ASN A 105 -11.84 3.49 16.04
CA ASN A 105 -11.57 2.26 16.77
C ASN A 105 -11.54 2.53 18.28
N PRO A 106 -12.08 1.65 19.15
CA PRO A 106 -12.06 1.81 20.61
C PRO A 106 -10.64 1.86 21.21
N LEU A 107 -9.63 1.28 20.53
CA LEU A 107 -8.22 1.42 20.90
C LEU A 107 -7.63 2.79 20.48
N GLY A 108 -8.39 3.57 19.72
CA GLY A 108 -8.17 4.98 19.41
C GLY A 108 -6.84 5.31 18.76
N ILE A 109 -6.27 6.44 19.17
CA ILE A 109 -5.05 7.03 18.60
C ILE A 109 -3.82 6.11 18.75
N GLN A 110 -3.79 5.21 19.74
CA GLN A 110 -2.67 4.27 19.90
C GLN A 110 -2.58 3.31 18.71
N LEU A 111 -3.71 2.75 18.27
CA LEU A 111 -3.73 1.85 17.12
C LEU A 111 -3.42 2.59 15.82
N LEU A 112 -3.82 3.87 15.73
CA LEU A 112 -3.45 4.74 14.61
C LEU A 112 -1.92 4.85 14.50
N TRP A 113 -1.24 5.17 15.59
CA TRP A 113 0.22 5.35 15.61
C TRP A 113 1.01 4.05 15.47
N GLN A 114 0.53 2.97 16.10
CA GLN A 114 1.27 1.71 16.13
C GLN A 114 1.03 0.82 14.91
N SER A 115 -0.12 0.95 14.25
CA SER A 115 -0.53 0.04 13.18
C SER A 115 -0.94 0.78 11.91
N ALA A 116 -1.95 1.65 11.97
CA ALA A 116 -2.54 2.21 10.76
C ALA A 116 -1.55 3.13 10.00
N LEU A 117 -0.83 4.01 10.67
CA LEU A 117 0.15 4.90 10.04
C LEU A 117 1.38 4.13 9.52
N PRO A 118 2.03 3.23 10.30
CA PRO A 118 3.10 2.39 9.78
C PRO A 118 2.67 1.54 8.58
N ALA A 119 1.47 0.95 8.61
CA ALA A 119 0.96 0.14 7.51
C ALA A 119 0.63 0.97 6.26
N THR A 120 0.14 2.20 6.42
CA THR A 120 -0.28 3.06 5.30
C THR A 120 0.82 4.00 4.87
N ALA A 121 1.11 5.03 5.68
CA ALA A 121 2.15 6.01 5.38
C ALA A 121 3.52 5.35 5.26
N GLY A 122 3.83 4.34 6.09
CA GLY A 122 5.06 3.55 5.95
C GLY A 122 4.98 2.54 4.81
N GLY A 123 4.03 1.59 4.88
CA GLY A 123 3.93 0.48 3.94
C GLY A 123 3.67 0.92 2.50
N GLN A 124 2.82 1.91 2.25
CA GLN A 124 2.42 2.31 0.90
C GLN A 124 3.32 3.41 0.29
N SER A 125 4.31 3.87 1.05
CA SER A 125 5.25 4.93 0.67
C SER A 125 5.99 4.69 -0.64
N GLY A 126 6.12 3.43 -1.08
CA GLY A 126 6.57 3.02 -2.41
C GLY A 126 5.91 3.80 -3.56
N LEU A 127 4.64 4.20 -3.40
CA LEU A 127 3.91 5.03 -4.36
C LEU A 127 4.55 6.43 -4.58
N LEU A 128 5.24 6.98 -3.58
CA LEU A 128 5.85 8.30 -3.66
C LEU A 128 7.16 8.30 -4.47
N TRP A 129 7.93 7.22 -4.41
CA TRP A 129 9.28 7.17 -4.97
C TRP A 129 9.48 6.11 -6.06
N LEU A 130 8.49 5.28 -6.38
CA LEU A 130 8.63 4.23 -7.39
C LEU A 130 9.18 4.72 -8.73
N GLN A 131 8.95 5.99 -9.07
CA GLN A 131 9.39 6.61 -10.33
C GLN A 131 10.92 6.62 -10.48
N TYR A 132 11.65 6.69 -9.37
CA TYR A 132 13.11 6.67 -9.34
C TYR A 132 13.69 5.27 -9.55
N TYR A 133 12.90 4.24 -9.26
CA TYR A 133 13.32 2.85 -9.35
C TYR A 133 12.99 2.20 -10.69
N ILE A 134 12.25 2.89 -11.58
CA ILE A 134 11.92 2.37 -12.90
C ILE A 134 13.22 2.24 -13.74
N PRO A 135 13.49 1.08 -14.39
CA PRO A 135 14.64 0.91 -15.29
C PRO A 135 14.63 1.88 -16.48
N ARG A 136 15.80 2.40 -16.89
CA ARG A 136 15.95 3.38 -17.99
C ARG A 136 15.37 2.91 -19.32
N GLY A 137 15.55 1.64 -19.67
CA GLY A 137 15.00 1.03 -20.89
C GLY A 137 13.50 0.68 -20.84
N THR A 138 12.76 1.09 -19.82
CA THR A 138 11.33 0.76 -19.74
C THR A 138 10.54 1.70 -20.64
N VAL A 139 10.02 1.17 -21.74
CA VAL A 139 9.15 1.89 -22.69
C VAL A 139 7.69 1.45 -22.57
N PRO A 140 6.71 2.33 -22.84
CA PRO A 140 5.31 1.94 -22.86
C PRO A 140 5.02 0.91 -23.96
N ASN A 141 4.26 -0.14 -23.63
CA ASN A 141 3.77 -1.10 -24.63
C ASN A 141 2.54 -0.57 -25.39
N ARG A 142 2.00 0.57 -24.97
CA ARG A 142 0.78 1.19 -25.52
C ARG A 142 0.72 2.67 -25.21
N LYS A 143 -0.09 3.39 -26.00
CA LYS A 143 -0.40 4.80 -25.72
C LYS A 143 -1.23 4.92 -24.45
N SER A 144 -0.95 5.97 -23.69
CA SER A 144 -1.69 6.32 -22.49
C SER A 144 -3.04 6.94 -22.87
N GLU A 145 -4.16 6.34 -22.47
CA GLU A 145 -5.49 6.95 -22.64
C GLU A 145 -5.75 7.94 -21.50
N ASN A 146 -6.65 8.91 -21.68
CA ASN A 146 -7.01 9.80 -20.58
C ASN A 146 -7.93 9.10 -19.58
N LEU A 147 -7.69 9.28 -18.28
CA LEU A 147 -8.64 8.87 -17.24
C LEU A 147 -9.80 9.86 -17.24
N ALA A 148 -10.95 9.46 -17.78
CA ALA A 148 -12.17 10.23 -17.65
C ALA A 148 -12.69 10.17 -16.20
N ARG A 149 -13.23 11.30 -15.71
CA ARG A 149 -13.86 11.36 -14.39
C ARG A 149 -15.26 10.74 -14.49
N SER A 150 -15.51 9.69 -13.71
CA SER A 150 -16.85 9.10 -13.59
C SER A 150 -17.44 9.44 -12.22
N TYR A 151 -18.47 10.28 -12.20
CA TYR A 151 -19.15 10.67 -10.96
C TYR A 151 -19.87 9.50 -10.30
N ILE A 152 -20.39 8.55 -11.09
CA ILE A 152 -21.01 7.32 -10.59
C ILE A 152 -20.01 6.54 -9.73
N TRP A 153 -18.80 6.29 -10.24
CA TRP A 153 -17.76 5.59 -9.48
C TRP A 153 -17.28 6.38 -8.26
N ILE A 154 -17.28 7.72 -8.31
CA ILE A 154 -16.93 8.56 -7.16
C ILE A 154 -17.98 8.42 -6.06
N VAL A 155 -19.28 8.46 -6.41
CA VAL A 155 -20.38 8.29 -5.46
C VAL A 155 -20.36 6.89 -4.85
N ILE A 156 -20.21 5.84 -5.67
CA ILE A 156 -20.07 4.46 -5.19
C ILE A 156 -18.88 4.34 -4.24
N ALA A 157 -17.72 4.88 -4.62
CA ALA A 157 -16.54 4.88 -3.76
C ALA A 157 -16.82 5.57 -2.42
N ALA A 158 -17.45 6.75 -2.43
CA ALA A 158 -17.80 7.50 -1.21
C ALA A 158 -18.74 6.71 -0.28
N ILE A 159 -19.76 6.05 -0.84
CA ILE A 159 -20.67 5.19 -0.06
C ILE A 159 -19.89 4.03 0.56
N LEU A 160 -19.10 3.31 -0.23
CA LEU A 160 -18.31 2.17 0.26
C LEU A 160 -17.29 2.58 1.33
N THR A 161 -16.60 3.71 1.17
CA THR A 161 -15.70 4.22 2.21
C THR A 161 -16.44 4.61 3.47
N SER A 162 -17.62 5.22 3.35
CA SER A 162 -18.41 5.61 4.52
C SER A 162 -18.85 4.38 5.30
N VAL A 163 -19.33 3.34 4.61
CA VAL A 163 -19.67 2.05 5.21
C VAL A 163 -18.44 1.42 5.86
N TYR A 164 -17.30 1.37 5.18
CA TYR A 164 -16.06 0.85 5.75
C TYR A 164 -15.66 1.58 7.04
N VAL A 165 -15.64 2.91 7.02
CA VAL A 165 -15.22 3.73 8.17
C VAL A 165 -16.19 3.55 9.34
N VAL A 166 -17.50 3.60 9.10
CA VAL A 166 -18.51 3.56 10.17
C VAL A 166 -18.75 2.14 10.71
N VAL A 167 -18.68 1.12 9.86
CA VAL A 167 -18.97 -0.26 10.28
C VAL A 167 -17.69 -0.97 10.70
N LEU A 168 -16.68 -1.02 9.83
CA LEU A 168 -15.44 -1.77 10.09
C LEU A 168 -14.43 -0.95 10.91
N GLY A 169 -14.38 0.37 10.72
CA GLY A 169 -13.48 1.24 11.48
C GLY A 169 -13.74 1.25 12.99
N ARG A 170 -14.99 1.02 13.41
CA ARG A 170 -15.35 0.88 14.83
C ARG A 170 -14.75 -0.35 15.49
N GLY A 171 -14.23 -1.30 14.73
CA GLY A 171 -13.60 -2.51 15.25
C GLY A 171 -14.56 -3.38 16.07
N ILE A 172 -13.99 -4.33 16.81
CA ILE A 172 -14.72 -5.23 17.70
C ILE A 172 -14.27 -4.91 19.12
N THR A 173 -15.22 -4.65 20.02
CA THR A 173 -14.95 -4.51 21.45
C THR A 173 -14.72 -5.88 22.07
N LEU A 174 -13.47 -6.29 22.18
CA LEU A 174 -13.10 -7.48 22.94
C LEU A 174 -13.34 -7.20 24.43
N HIS A 175 -14.43 -7.74 24.98
CA HIS A 175 -14.62 -7.79 26.42
C HIS A 175 -13.68 -8.87 26.96
N ARG A 176 -12.79 -8.50 27.89
CA ARG A 176 -11.94 -9.45 28.61
C ARG A 176 -12.74 -10.14 29.70
#